data_AF-A0A948FGL5-F1
#
_entry.id   AF-A0A948FGL5-F1
#
_cell.length_a   1.000
_cell.length_b   1.000
_cell.length_c   1.000
_cell.angle_alpha   90.00
_cell.angle_beta   90.00
_cell.angle_gamma   90.00
#
_symmetry.space_group_name_H-M   'P 1'
#
loop_
_entity.id
_entity.type
_entity.pdbx_description
1 polymer ?
#
loop_
_entity_poly.entity_id
_entity_poly.type
_entity_poly.pdbx_seq_one_letter_code
_entity_poly.pdbx_strand_id
1 'polypeptide(L)' 'MTTTTATIKGQVTIPVGLRKKLNIHQGTRLKVMEKNGLIIMEPLPDDLILAGRGMLKTKGGALRSLLADREAEAEK' A
#
# COMPACT_ATOMS: atom_id res chain seq x y z
N MET A 1 11.22 17.08 15.55
CA MET A 1 10.03 16.66 16.33
C MET A 1 8.98 17.75 16.16
N THR A 2 7.83 17.42 15.56
CA THR A 2 6.75 18.40 15.31
C THR A 2 5.56 17.99 16.18
N THR A 3 5.21 18.84 17.14
CA THR A 3 4.00 18.69 17.96
C THR A 3 2.80 19.26 17.20
N THR A 4 1.64 18.63 17.33
CA THR A 4 0.40 19.10 16.73
C THR A 4 -0.72 18.94 17.73
N THR A 5 -1.53 19.98 17.89
CA THR A 5 -2.67 19.98 18.80
C THR A 5 -3.89 19.36 18.13
N ALA A 6 -4.63 18.54 18.88
CA ALA A 6 -5.89 18.00 18.43
C ALA A 6 -6.96 19.12 18.34
N THR A 7 -7.74 19.14 17.26
CA THR A 7 -8.81 20.14 17.08
C THR A 7 -10.14 19.67 17.70
N ILE A 8 -11.22 20.42 17.45
CA ILE A 8 -12.57 20.34 18.05
C ILE A 8 -13.16 18.90 18.10
N LYS A 9 -12.69 17.97 17.25
CA LYS A 9 -13.16 16.57 17.20
C LYS A 9 -12.05 15.53 17.32
N GLY A 10 -10.90 15.87 17.90
CA GLY A 10 -9.74 14.96 17.96
C GLY A 10 -9.00 14.82 16.63
N GLN A 11 -9.19 15.76 15.69
CA GLN A 11 -8.50 15.72 14.40
C GLN A 11 -7.08 16.25 14.59
N VAL A 12 -6.11 15.59 13.95
CA VAL A 12 -4.70 16.01 13.98
C VAL A 12 -4.28 16.40 12.57
N THR A 13 -3.66 17.57 12.43
CA THR A 13 -3.14 18.02 11.14
C THR A 13 -1.81 17.34 10.84
N ILE A 14 -1.68 16.65 9.71
CA ILE A 14 -0.41 16.03 9.33
C ILE A 14 0.54 17.12 8.78
N PRO A 15 1.71 17.35 9.41
CA PRO A 15 2.69 18.32 8.93
C PRO A 15 3.17 18.01 7.51
N VAL A 16 3.52 19.05 6.76
CA VAL A 16 3.94 18.95 5.33
C VAL A 16 5.10 17.97 5.14
N GLY A 17 6.05 17.91 6.08
CA GLY A 17 7.19 16.99 6.01
C GLY A 17 6.78 15.52 6.03
N LEU A 18 5.76 15.16 6.82
CA LEU A 18 5.23 13.79 6.87
C LEU A 18 4.36 13.49 5.64
N ARG A 19 3.54 14.46 5.20
CA ARG A 19 2.75 14.33 3.96
C ARG A 19 3.63 14.00 2.75
N LYS A 20 4.76 14.70 2.59
CA LYS A 20 5.70 14.46 1.48
C LYS A 20 6.44 13.13 1.59
N LYS A 21 6.83 12.71 2.80
CA LYS A 21 7.56 11.43 3.00
C LYS A 21 6.68 10.21 2.77
N LEU A 22 5.40 10.31 3.12
CA LEU A 22 4.43 9.21 3.04
C LEU A 22 3.52 9.32 1.81
N ASN A 23 3.80 10.25 0.87
CA ASN A 23 2.98 10.55 -0.31
C ASN A 23 1.47 10.62 -0.02
N ILE A 24 1.10 11.29 1.08
CA ILE A 24 -0.30 11.47 1.47
C ILE A 24 -0.87 12.65 0.69
N HIS A 25 -1.83 12.37 -0.18
CA HIS A 25 -2.54 13.35 -1.00
C HIS A 25 -4.01 13.46 -0.56
N GLN A 26 -4.70 14.47 -1.08
CA GLN A 26 -6.13 14.61 -0.84
C GLN A 26 -6.87 13.40 -1.40
N GLY A 27 -7.64 12.71 -0.57
CA GLY A 27 -8.36 11.48 -0.95
C GLY A 27 -7.64 10.18 -0.60
N THR A 28 -6.37 10.23 -0.17
CA THR A 28 -5.63 9.04 0.29
C THR A 28 -6.34 8.43 1.50
N ARG A 29 -6.70 7.15 1.40
CA ARG A 29 -7.29 6.40 2.50
C ARG A 29 -6.20 6.04 3.51
N LEU A 30 -6.46 6.25 4.79
CA LEU A 30 -5.55 5.90 5.87
C LEU A 30 -6.18 4.76 6.69
N LYS A 31 -5.41 3.70 6.91
CA LYS A 31 -5.73 2.68 7.91
C LYS A 31 -5.29 3.22 9.26
N VAL A 32 -6.23 3.33 10.19
CA VAL A 32 -5.95 3.76 11.57
C VAL A 32 -6.12 2.55 12.48
N MET A 33 -5.11 2.28 13.29
CA MET A 33 -5.12 1.16 14.23
C MET A 33 -4.43 1.55 15.54
N GLU A 34 -4.93 1.02 16.64
CA GLU A 34 -4.33 1.17 17.96
C GLU A 34 -3.43 -0.04 18.24
N LYS A 35 -2.21 0.23 18.67
CA LYS A 35 -1.25 -0.81 19.05
C LYS A 35 -0.42 -0.31 20.24
N ASN A 36 -0.53 -0.99 21.37
CA ASN A 36 0.21 -0.66 22.59
C ASN A 36 0.01 0.80 23.05
N GLY A 37 -1.20 1.35 22.93
CA GLY A 37 -1.48 2.75 23.27
C GLY A 37 -0.96 3.77 22.25
N LEU A 38 -0.43 3.32 21.10
CA LEU A 38 -0.02 4.17 19.99
C LEU A 38 -1.07 4.13 18.88
N ILE A 39 -1.40 5.30 18.33
CA ILE A 39 -2.19 5.41 17.12
C ILE A 39 -1.24 5.29 15.92
N ILE A 40 -1.36 4.19 15.18
CA ILE A 40 -0.61 3.94 13.95
C ILE A 40 -1.53 4.29 12.77
N MET A 41 -1.03 5.13 11.88
CA MET A 41 -1.71 5.51 10.64
C MET A 41 -0.86 5.07 9.45
N GLU A 42 -1.40 4.17 8.63
CA GLU A 42 -0.75 3.68 7.42
C GLU A 42 -1.53 4.13 6.18
N PRO A 43 -0.89 4.78 5.19
CA PRO A 43 -1.56 5.07 3.93
C PRO A 43 -1.86 3.78 3.18
N LEU A 44 -3.11 3.62 2.78
CA LEU A 44 -3.53 2.55 1.89
C LEU A 44 -3.21 2.97 0.45
N PRO A 45 -2.56 2.11 -0.35
CA PRO A 45 -2.39 2.37 -1.77
C PRO A 45 -3.76 2.55 -2.43
N ASP A 46 -3.91 3.61 -3.23
CA ASP A 46 -5.16 3.86 -3.96
C ASP A 46 -5.45 2.76 -4.99
N ASP A 47 -4.41 2.07 -5.48
CA ASP A 47 -4.51 0.96 -6.42
C ASP A 47 -3.66 -0.24 -5.96
N LEU A 48 -4.33 -1.21 -5.34
CA LEU A 48 -3.74 -2.47 -4.89
C LEU A 48 -3.14 -3.27 -6.05
N ILE A 49 -3.69 -3.14 -7.26
CA ILE A 49 -3.22 -3.87 -8.45
C ILE A 49 -1.88 -3.28 -8.91
N LEU A 50 -1.75 -1.95 -8.92
CA LEU A 50 -0.50 -1.25 -9.20
C LEU A 50 0.56 -1.53 -8.13
N ALA A 51 0.18 -1.55 -6.84
CA ALA A 51 1.10 -1.88 -5.75
C ALA A 51 1.56 -3.35 -5.77
N GLY A 52 0.69 -4.28 -6.19
CA GLY A 52 1.02 -5.70 -6.34
C GLY A 52 1.82 -6.01 -7.61
N ARG A 53 1.89 -5.08 -8.56
CA ARG A 53 2.56 -5.28 -9.85
C ARG A 53 4.07 -5.45 -9.63
N GLY A 54 4.58 -6.65 -9.92
CA GLY A 54 6.00 -7.00 -9.74
C GLY A 54 6.34 -7.65 -8.41
N MET A 55 5.36 -7.93 -7.53
CA MET A 55 5.59 -8.57 -6.21
C MET A 55 6.30 -9.92 -6.32
N LEU A 56 5.97 -10.73 -7.33
CA LEU A 56 6.60 -12.04 -7.52
C LEU A 56 8.07 -11.94 -7.97
N LYS A 57 8.54 -10.81 -8.52
CA LYS A 57 9.89 -10.61 -9.09
C LYS A 57 10.38 -11.69 -10.08
N THR A 58 9.52 -12.61 -10.50
CA THR A 58 9.87 -13.77 -11.34
C THR A 58 10.15 -13.41 -12.80
N LYS A 59 10.11 -12.11 -13.19
CA LYS A 59 10.22 -11.64 -14.58
C LYS A 59 9.35 -12.45 -15.57
N GLY A 60 8.16 -12.87 -15.13
CA GLY A 60 7.25 -13.68 -15.94
C GLY A 60 7.53 -15.19 -15.93
N GLY A 61 8.42 -15.69 -15.07
CA GLY A 61 8.71 -17.14 -14.96
C GLY A 61 7.49 -17.99 -14.61
N ALA A 62 6.62 -17.49 -13.72
CA ALA A 62 5.36 -18.15 -13.39
C ALA A 62 4.43 -18.26 -14.61
N LEU A 63 4.38 -17.22 -15.45
CA LEU A 63 3.59 -17.22 -16.68
C LEU A 63 4.17 -18.20 -17.72
N ARG A 64 5.50 -18.28 -17.85
CA ARG A 64 6.17 -19.22 -18.77
C ARG A 64 5.91 -20.67 -18.38
N SER A 65 5.97 -21.00 -17.09
CA SER A 65 5.66 -22.35 -16.61
C SER A 65 4.21 -22.73 -16.96
N LEU A 66 3.26 -21.82 -16.72
CA LEU A 66 1.86 -22.04 -17.04
C LEU A 66 1.61 -22.25 -18.54
N LEU A 67 2.32 -21.50 -19.40
CA LEU A 67 2.22 -21.66 -20.85
C LEU A 67 2.79 -23.00 -21.32
N ALA A 68 3.93 -23.43 -20.77
CA ALA A 68 4.52 -24.73 -21.10
C ALA A 68 3.61 -25.90 -20.69
N ASP A 69 2.99 -25.82 -19.51
CA ASP A 69 2.04 -26.83 -19.05
C ASP A 69 0.82 -26.90 -19.99
N ARG A 70 0.33 -25.75 -20.49
CA ARG A 70 -0.80 -25.67 -21.42
C ARG A 70 -0.49 -26.23 -22.80
N GLU A 71 0.72 -26.02 -23.32
CA GLU A 71 1.18 -26.62 -24.57
C GLU A 71 1.27 -28.15 -24.45
N ALA A 72 1.81 -28.65 -23.33
CA ALA A 72 1.90 -30.08 -23.06
C ALA A 72 0.52 -30.76 -22.87
N GLU A 73 -0.47 -30.04 -22.34
CA GLU A 73 -1.87 -30.49 -22.28
C GLU A 73 -2.53 -30.52 -23.68
N ALA A 74 -2.15 -29.61 -24.59
CA ALA A 74 -2.75 -29.50 -25.92
C ALA A 74 -2.21 -30.52 -26.94
N GLU A 75 -0.99 -31.02 -26.75
CA GLU A 75 -0.41 -32.10 -27.57
C GLU A 75 -0.86 -33.51 -27.15
N LYS A 76 -1.67 -33.62 -26.09
CA LYS A 76 -2.18 -34.88 -25.54
C LYS A 76 -3.62 -35.16 -25.96
#